data_AF-A0A511Y5M6-F1
#
_entry.id   AF-A0A511Y5M6-F1
#
_cell.length_a   1.000
_cell.length_b   1.000
_cell.length_c   1.000
_cell.angle_alpha   90.00
_cell.angle_beta   90.00
_cell.angle_gamma   90.00
#
_symmetry.space_group_name_H-M   'P 1'
#
loop_
_entity.id
_entity.type
_entity.pdbx_description
1 polymer ?
#
loop_
_entity_poly.entity_id
_entity_poly.type
_entity_poly.pdbx_seq_one_letter_code
_entity_poly.pdbx_strand_id
1 'polypeptide(L)'
;MTLEPNNEENNDLSGFKYAWYKKAEYHINIKSYLTLGTGKANQTEIEQDWTLLPGEYNHITVESSTQRYIQSDGQMQPFYEILEKINKATEVVELSLNTDKSINEVTNKNEILSKWEEIKKDLHFFELVKESYKTFIQIYDKEFNNIDRNIGRNLLYQIMFYPLPVFAGGSFTDEIPVRTTLSTLFPGEELNYSSAYRIYGNEEGGYTVKLEGKSKESQSRFENVYKEKYQKTLVNALEYKYAIEGEYIYNQDSVLSEVIFHMKEELNEKMIYVCRYHIRLNKK
;
A
#
# COMPACT_ATOMS: atom_id res chain seq x y z
N MET A 1 -16.10 31.24 35.95
CA MET A 1 -15.45 30.24 35.08
C MET A 1 -16.51 29.24 34.70
N THR A 2 -17.12 29.47 33.55
CA THR A 2 -18.06 28.55 32.91
C THR A 2 -17.23 27.44 32.29
N LEU A 3 -17.41 26.21 32.77
CA LEU A 3 -16.94 25.01 32.10
C LEU A 3 -17.72 24.92 30.78
N GLU A 4 -17.04 25.07 29.65
CA GLU A 4 -17.61 24.72 28.36
C GLU A 4 -17.88 23.21 28.36
N PRO A 5 -19.09 22.77 27.97
CA PRO A 5 -19.36 21.36 27.81
C PRO A 5 -18.56 20.84 26.61
N ASN A 6 -17.82 19.75 26.80
CA ASN A 6 -17.37 18.90 25.70
C ASN A 6 -18.60 18.48 24.91
N ASN A 7 -18.86 19.15 23.79
CA ASN A 7 -19.72 18.63 22.73
C ASN A 7 -18.95 17.46 22.08
N GLU A 8 -18.94 16.31 22.73
CA GLU A 8 -18.92 15.05 21.98
C GLU A 8 -20.26 15.02 21.24
N GLU A 9 -20.26 15.54 20.00
CA GLU A 9 -21.36 15.29 19.08
C GLU A 9 -21.58 13.78 19.03
N ASN A 10 -22.70 13.34 19.60
CA ASN A 10 -23.24 12.00 19.46
C ASN A 10 -23.62 11.79 17.98
N ASN A 11 -22.61 11.63 17.12
CA ASN A 11 -22.79 11.22 15.75
C ASN A 11 -23.12 9.72 15.78
N ASP A 12 -24.37 9.38 15.47
CA ASP A 12 -24.80 8.00 15.30
C ASP A 12 -24.10 7.39 14.08
N LEU A 13 -23.08 6.58 14.33
CA LEU A 13 -22.31 5.90 13.29
C LEU A 13 -22.85 4.49 12.95
N SER A 14 -24.00 4.09 13.52
CA SER A 14 -24.59 2.76 13.28
C SER A 14 -24.98 2.52 11.82
N GLY A 15 -25.09 3.60 11.03
CA GLY A 15 -25.33 3.55 9.59
C GLY A 15 -24.13 3.13 8.75
N PHE A 16 -22.90 3.22 9.25
CA PHE A 16 -21.73 2.87 8.45
C PHE A 16 -21.63 1.36 8.24
N LYS A 17 -21.60 0.95 6.97
CA LYS A 17 -21.33 -0.43 6.57
C LYS A 17 -20.45 -0.40 5.35
N TYR A 18 -19.18 -0.80 5.50
CA TYR A 18 -18.24 -0.82 4.39
C TYR A 18 -18.84 -1.49 3.15
N ALA A 19 -19.04 -0.70 2.09
CA ALA A 19 -19.77 -1.10 0.90
C ALA A 19 -18.92 -0.94 -0.36
N TRP A 20 -19.23 -1.76 -1.36
CA TRP A 20 -18.66 -1.67 -2.70
C TRP A 20 -19.77 -1.39 -3.71
N TYR A 21 -19.51 -0.55 -4.72
CA TYR A 21 -20.38 -0.49 -5.90
C TYR A 21 -20.26 -1.76 -6.73
N LYS A 22 -21.30 -2.11 -7.51
CA LYS A 22 -21.28 -3.24 -8.46
C LYS A 22 -20.06 -3.23 -9.39
N LYS A 23 -19.59 -2.04 -9.75
CA LYS A 23 -18.33 -1.77 -10.41
C LYS A 23 -17.89 -0.38 -9.96
N ALA A 24 -16.66 -0.26 -9.45
CA ALA A 24 -16.06 1.00 -9.04
C ALA A 24 -14.73 1.19 -9.77
N GLU A 25 -14.48 2.39 -10.25
CA GLU A 25 -13.21 2.76 -10.89
C GLU A 25 -12.51 3.79 -10.02
N TYR A 26 -11.25 3.55 -9.68
CA TYR A 26 -10.44 4.40 -8.82
C TYR A 26 -9.23 4.89 -9.57
N HIS A 27 -9.02 6.20 -9.56
CA HIS A 27 -7.76 6.80 -9.96
C HIS A 27 -6.79 6.80 -8.79
N ILE A 28 -5.57 6.31 -9.00
CA ILE A 28 -4.51 6.15 -8.00
C ILE A 28 -3.31 6.97 -8.44
N ASN A 29 -2.93 7.96 -7.65
CA ASN A 29 -1.68 8.72 -7.78
C ASN A 29 -0.76 8.38 -6.62
N ILE A 30 0.48 8.00 -6.92
CA ILE A 30 1.49 7.65 -5.91
C ILE A 30 2.69 8.53 -6.13
N LYS A 31 3.04 9.32 -5.11
CA LYS A 31 4.24 10.18 -5.09
C LYS A 31 5.17 9.69 -4.02
N SER A 32 6.41 9.40 -4.37
CA SER A 32 7.44 9.03 -3.42
C SER A 32 8.72 9.81 -3.61
N TYR A 33 9.48 9.94 -2.53
CA TYR A 33 10.85 10.44 -2.60
C TYR A 33 11.72 9.75 -1.56
N LEU A 34 12.99 9.59 -1.92
CA LEU A 34 14.07 9.13 -1.05
C LEU A 34 15.03 10.29 -0.84
N THR A 35 15.36 10.61 0.41
CA THR A 35 16.46 11.51 0.75
C THR A 35 17.71 10.72 1.09
N LEU A 36 18.86 11.28 0.73
CA LEU A 36 20.18 10.80 1.14
C LEU A 36 21.06 12.00 1.49
N GLY A 37 21.49 12.12 2.74
CA GLY A 37 22.18 13.29 3.24
C GLY A 37 21.26 14.52 3.28
N THR A 38 21.65 15.61 2.63
CA THR A 38 20.94 16.90 2.65
C THR A 38 20.00 17.12 1.46
N GLY A 39 19.87 16.16 0.54
CA GLY A 39 19.10 16.31 -0.70
C GLY A 39 18.17 15.13 -0.99
N LYS A 40 17.26 15.33 -1.95
CA LYS A 40 16.45 14.26 -2.55
C LYS A 40 17.33 13.45 -3.51
N ALA A 41 17.53 12.17 -3.21
CA ALA A 41 18.26 11.23 -4.05
C ALA A 41 17.41 10.70 -5.20
N ASN A 42 16.11 10.48 -4.96
CA ASN A 42 15.17 10.04 -5.98
C ASN A 42 13.77 10.60 -5.69
N GLN A 43 13.01 10.88 -6.74
CA GLN A 43 11.59 11.24 -6.65
C GLN A 43 10.85 10.56 -7.81
N THR A 44 9.74 9.90 -7.48
CA THR A 44 8.90 9.19 -8.45
C THR A 44 7.44 9.60 -8.26
N GLU A 45 6.73 9.81 -9.36
CA GLU A 45 5.28 10.00 -9.38
C GLU A 45 4.67 9.09 -10.45
N ILE A 46 3.74 8.24 -10.04
CA ILE A 46 3.01 7.33 -10.91
C ILE A 46 1.50 7.51 -10.78
N GLU A 47 0.80 7.28 -11.88
CA GLU A 47 -0.65 7.20 -11.95
C GLU A 47 -1.07 5.83 -12.46
N GLN A 48 -2.17 5.30 -11.92
CA GLN A 48 -2.78 4.06 -12.34
C GLN A 48 -4.29 4.11 -12.06
N ASP A 49 -5.10 3.45 -12.88
CA ASP A 49 -6.51 3.27 -12.61
C ASP A 49 -6.79 1.82 -12.22
N TRP A 50 -7.58 1.62 -11.17
CA TRP A 50 -8.05 0.30 -10.74
C TRP A 50 -9.57 0.21 -10.92
N THR A 51 -10.02 -0.86 -11.56
CA THR A 51 -11.43 -1.25 -11.57
C THR A 51 -11.65 -2.36 -10.55
N LEU A 52 -12.53 -2.11 -9.59
CA LEU A 52 -12.96 -3.09 -8.60
C LEU A 52 -14.32 -3.65 -8.98
N LEU A 53 -14.38 -4.98 -9.09
CA LEU A 53 -15.57 -5.75 -9.45
C LEU A 53 -15.91 -6.70 -8.29
N PRO A 54 -16.89 -6.36 -7.42
CA PRO A 54 -17.32 -7.26 -6.37
C PRO A 54 -17.98 -8.51 -6.95
N GLY A 55 -17.53 -9.68 -6.49
CA GLY A 55 -18.11 -10.99 -6.78
C GLY A 55 -19.01 -11.48 -5.64
N GLU A 56 -19.40 -12.76 -5.71
CA GLU A 56 -20.17 -13.40 -4.64
C GLU A 56 -19.30 -13.70 -3.41
N TYR A 57 -19.92 -13.77 -2.22
CA TYR A 57 -19.30 -14.29 -0.99
C TYR A 57 -17.90 -13.71 -0.65
N ASN A 58 -17.76 -12.38 -0.57
CA ASN A 58 -16.51 -11.66 -0.26
C ASN A 58 -15.38 -11.81 -1.31
N HIS A 59 -15.69 -12.22 -2.54
CA HIS A 59 -14.74 -12.16 -3.64
C HIS A 59 -14.72 -10.77 -4.28
N ILE A 60 -13.55 -10.35 -4.76
CA ILE A 60 -13.40 -9.12 -5.52
C ILE A 60 -12.32 -9.30 -6.59
N THR A 61 -12.59 -8.81 -7.79
CA THR A 61 -11.59 -8.72 -8.86
C THR A 61 -11.05 -7.31 -8.92
N VAL A 62 -9.72 -7.20 -8.93
CA VAL A 62 -8.98 -5.95 -9.15
C VAL A 62 -8.39 -6.01 -10.55
N GLU A 63 -8.88 -5.17 -11.45
CA GLU A 63 -8.29 -4.95 -12.76
C GLU A 63 -7.49 -3.66 -12.73
N SER A 64 -6.22 -3.71 -13.09
CA SER A 64 -5.32 -2.56 -13.01
C SER A 64 -4.88 -2.13 -14.41
N SER A 65 -4.92 -0.82 -14.66
CA SER A 65 -4.41 -0.25 -15.90
C SER A 65 -2.89 -0.30 -15.94
N THR A 66 -2.31 -0.05 -17.11
CA THR A 66 -0.88 0.25 -17.20
C THR A 66 -0.53 1.48 -16.35
N GLN A 67 0.61 1.42 -15.65
CA GLN A 67 1.12 2.54 -14.85
C GLN A 67 1.70 3.63 -15.76
N ARG A 68 1.33 4.88 -15.49
CA ARG A 68 1.87 6.07 -16.15
C ARG A 68 2.87 6.75 -15.22
N TYR A 69 4.11 6.86 -15.65
CA TYR A 69 5.15 7.60 -14.92
C TYR A 69 5.08 9.09 -15.28
N ILE A 70 4.68 9.92 -14.32
CA ILE A 70 4.59 11.39 -14.47
C ILE A 70 5.94 12.04 -14.15
N GLN A 71 6.62 11.49 -13.14
CA GLN A 71 7.97 11.87 -12.77
C GLN A 71 8.76 10.62 -12.45
N SER A 72 9.95 10.50 -13.02
CA SER A 72 10.85 9.39 -12.76
C SER A 72 12.30 9.82 -12.98
N ASP A 73 13.23 9.09 -12.36
CA ASP A 73 14.65 9.26 -12.65
C ASP A 73 14.97 8.57 -13.98
N GLY A 74 15.53 9.32 -14.94
CA GLY A 74 15.88 8.78 -16.26
C GLY A 74 16.89 7.63 -16.20
N GLN A 75 17.72 7.56 -15.16
CA GLN A 75 18.62 6.42 -14.94
C GLN A 75 17.87 5.14 -14.56
N MET A 76 16.67 5.28 -14.00
CA MET A 76 15.79 4.18 -13.59
C MET A 76 14.87 3.72 -14.72
N GLN A 77 14.83 4.41 -15.86
CA GLN A 77 13.95 4.09 -16.99
C GLN A 77 14.02 2.63 -17.46
N PRO A 78 15.20 2.01 -17.64
CA PRO A 78 15.28 0.61 -18.04
C PRO A 78 14.65 -0.34 -17.01
N PHE A 79 14.67 0.02 -15.73
CA PHE A 79 14.01 -0.78 -14.69
C PHE A 79 12.50 -0.66 -14.77
N TYR A 80 11.97 0.54 -14.99
CA TYR A 80 10.52 0.75 -15.13
C TYR A 80 9.94 0.00 -16.34
N GLU A 81 10.66 -0.08 -17.46
CA GLU A 81 10.24 -0.86 -18.63
C GLU A 81 10.15 -2.37 -18.34
N ILE A 82 11.06 -2.89 -17.50
CA ILE A 82 11.01 -4.29 -17.06
C ILE A 82 9.81 -4.48 -16.12
N LEU A 83 9.63 -3.58 -15.14
CA LEU A 83 8.52 -3.64 -14.20
C LEU A 83 7.17 -3.60 -14.93
N GLU A 84 7.03 -2.78 -15.96
CA GLU A 84 5.81 -2.72 -16.77
C GLU A 84 5.47 -4.08 -17.40
N LYS A 85 6.46 -4.80 -17.92
CA LYS A 85 6.25 -6.16 -18.46
C LYS A 85 5.85 -7.14 -17.37
N ILE A 86 6.50 -7.07 -16.22
CA ILE A 86 6.25 -7.99 -15.09
C ILE A 86 4.85 -7.76 -14.51
N ASN A 87 4.44 -6.50 -14.36
CA ASN A 87 3.13 -6.13 -13.82
C ASN A 87 1.95 -6.65 -14.65
N LYS A 88 2.17 -7.02 -15.93
CA LYS A 88 1.15 -7.67 -16.77
C LYS A 88 0.66 -9.00 -16.19
N ALA A 89 1.50 -9.71 -15.44
CA ALA A 89 1.10 -10.94 -14.77
C ALA A 89 -0.03 -10.68 -13.74
N THR A 90 -0.07 -9.48 -13.16
CA THR A 90 -1.01 -9.06 -12.11
C THR A 90 -1.95 -7.94 -12.58
N GLU A 91 -2.16 -7.78 -13.89
CA GLU A 91 -3.17 -6.85 -14.41
C GLU A 91 -4.57 -7.20 -13.89
N VAL A 92 -4.84 -8.50 -13.69
CA VAL A 92 -6.08 -9.00 -13.09
C VAL A 92 -5.73 -9.84 -11.87
N VAL A 93 -6.18 -9.40 -10.70
CA VAL A 93 -6.00 -10.11 -9.43
C VAL A 93 -7.37 -10.38 -8.83
N GLU A 94 -7.70 -11.65 -8.64
CA GLU A 94 -8.92 -12.06 -7.95
C GLU A 94 -8.58 -12.37 -6.49
N LEU A 95 -9.34 -11.78 -5.58
CA LEU A 95 -9.10 -11.87 -4.13
C LEU A 95 -10.31 -12.47 -3.44
N SER A 96 -10.06 -13.33 -2.46
CA SER A 96 -11.03 -13.58 -1.39
C SER A 96 -10.68 -12.70 -0.19
N LEU A 97 -11.69 -12.11 0.42
CA LEU A 97 -11.54 -11.25 1.60
C LEU A 97 -12.04 -11.97 2.86
N ASN A 98 -11.37 -11.69 3.98
CA ASN A 98 -11.84 -12.04 5.31
C ASN A 98 -13.14 -11.26 5.66
N THR A 99 -13.77 -11.64 6.78
CA THR A 99 -14.97 -10.95 7.29
C THR A 99 -14.70 -9.48 7.62
N ASP A 100 -13.49 -9.16 8.07
CA ASP A 100 -13.00 -7.82 8.35
C ASP A 100 -12.56 -7.05 7.09
N LYS A 101 -12.72 -7.63 5.89
CA LYS A 101 -12.33 -7.06 4.59
C LYS A 101 -10.83 -7.00 4.32
N SER A 102 -9.98 -7.55 5.19
CA SER A 102 -8.58 -7.81 4.84
C SER A 102 -8.46 -8.91 3.78
N ILE A 103 -7.34 -8.93 3.07
CA ILE A 103 -7.07 -9.94 2.03
C ILE A 103 -6.79 -11.28 2.70
N ASN A 104 -7.49 -12.33 2.25
CA ASN A 104 -7.24 -13.70 2.67
C ASN A 104 -6.31 -14.42 1.69
N GLU A 105 -6.66 -14.49 0.41
CA GLU A 105 -5.84 -15.11 -0.63
C GLU A 105 -6.13 -14.57 -2.03
N VAL A 106 -5.23 -14.88 -2.97
CA VAL A 106 -5.37 -14.61 -4.41
C VAL A 106 -5.94 -15.85 -5.10
N THR A 107 -7.21 -15.81 -5.51
CA THR A 107 -7.91 -17.00 -6.02
C THR A 107 -7.46 -17.41 -7.42
N ASN A 108 -7.01 -16.46 -8.26
CA ASN A 108 -6.49 -16.73 -9.60
C ASN A 108 -4.96 -16.93 -9.66
N LYS A 109 -4.32 -17.35 -8.56
CA LYS A 109 -2.84 -17.52 -8.47
C LYS A 109 -2.23 -18.36 -9.60
N ASN A 110 -2.91 -19.42 -10.05
CA ASN A 110 -2.43 -20.27 -11.14
C ASN A 110 -2.42 -19.56 -12.51
N GLU A 111 -3.38 -18.65 -12.74
CA GLU A 111 -3.44 -17.83 -13.94
C GLU A 111 -2.29 -16.82 -13.95
N ILE A 112 -2.07 -16.15 -12.82
CA ILE A 112 -0.95 -15.21 -12.63
C ILE A 112 0.39 -15.91 -12.88
N LEU A 113 0.59 -17.10 -12.30
CA LEU A 113 1.80 -17.90 -12.52
C LEU A 113 1.97 -18.28 -14.00
N SER A 114 0.88 -18.66 -14.69
CA SER A 114 0.93 -18.99 -16.11
C SER A 114 1.31 -17.78 -16.97
N LYS A 115 0.74 -16.60 -16.69
CA LYS A 115 1.13 -15.34 -17.35
C LYS A 115 2.59 -14.98 -17.07
N TRP A 116 3.06 -15.19 -15.83
CA TRP A 116 4.45 -14.99 -15.48
C TRP A 116 5.38 -15.90 -16.28
N GLU A 117 5.06 -17.19 -16.46
CA GLU A 117 5.85 -18.10 -17.29
C GLU A 117 5.96 -17.64 -18.76
N GLU A 118 4.92 -17.01 -19.30
CA GLU A 118 4.96 -16.42 -20.64
C GLU A 118 5.88 -15.19 -20.69
N ILE A 119 5.71 -14.25 -19.77
CA ILE A 119 6.56 -13.05 -19.65
C ILE A 119 8.02 -13.43 -19.43
N LYS A 120 8.27 -14.47 -18.63
CA LYS A 120 9.63 -14.97 -18.32
C LYS A 120 10.37 -15.41 -19.58
N LYS A 121 9.69 -16.07 -20.53
CA LYS A 121 10.29 -16.47 -21.81
C LYS A 121 10.79 -15.25 -22.58
N ASP A 122 10.02 -14.16 -22.60
CA ASP A 122 10.44 -12.91 -23.22
C ASP A 122 11.62 -12.28 -22.48
N LEU A 123 11.62 -12.33 -21.15
CA LEU A 123 12.72 -11.80 -20.33
C LEU A 123 14.03 -12.59 -20.48
N HIS A 124 13.98 -13.90 -20.66
CA HIS A 124 15.16 -14.73 -20.93
C HIS A 124 15.88 -14.34 -22.24
N PHE A 125 15.16 -13.81 -23.23
CA PHE A 125 15.80 -13.27 -24.42
C PHE A 125 16.69 -12.05 -24.09
N PHE A 126 16.28 -11.21 -23.14
CA PHE A 126 17.07 -10.07 -22.67
C PHE A 126 18.23 -10.48 -21.75
N GLU A 127 18.14 -11.63 -21.07
CA GLU A 127 19.24 -12.21 -20.28
C GLU A 127 20.48 -12.47 -21.14
N LEU A 128 20.30 -12.86 -22.40
CA LEU A 128 21.40 -13.05 -23.36
C LEU A 128 22.21 -11.77 -23.63
N VAL A 129 21.63 -10.60 -23.31
CA VAL A 129 22.23 -9.28 -23.51
C VAL A 129 22.76 -8.69 -22.20
N LYS A 130 22.11 -8.96 -21.06
CA LYS A 130 22.53 -8.46 -19.74
C LYS A 130 22.22 -9.47 -18.62
N GLU A 131 23.25 -9.83 -17.87
CA GLU A 131 23.15 -10.79 -16.74
C GLU A 131 22.20 -10.31 -15.62
N SER A 132 21.99 -9.00 -15.46
CA SER A 132 21.07 -8.45 -14.46
C SER A 132 19.62 -8.94 -14.59
N TYR A 133 19.18 -9.33 -15.80
CA TYR A 133 17.84 -9.89 -16.03
C TYR A 133 17.65 -11.24 -15.34
N LYS A 134 18.71 -12.05 -15.21
CA LYS A 134 18.67 -13.31 -14.48
C LYS A 134 18.27 -13.09 -13.03
N THR A 135 18.84 -12.07 -12.40
CA THR A 135 18.51 -11.68 -11.02
C THR A 135 17.06 -11.23 -10.92
N PHE A 136 16.55 -10.44 -11.87
CA PHE A 136 15.13 -10.07 -11.91
C PHE A 136 14.22 -11.29 -11.98
N ILE A 137 14.47 -12.19 -12.93
CA ILE A 137 13.67 -13.41 -13.10
C ILE A 137 13.66 -14.23 -11.81
N GLN A 138 14.81 -14.43 -11.17
CA GLN A 138 14.91 -15.19 -9.92
C GLN A 138 14.18 -14.53 -8.74
N ILE A 139 14.20 -13.20 -8.67
CA ILE A 139 13.44 -12.46 -7.66
C ILE A 139 11.95 -12.68 -7.91
N TYR A 140 11.47 -12.41 -9.12
CA TYR A 140 10.05 -12.47 -9.43
C TYR A 140 9.49 -13.90 -9.45
N ASP A 141 10.30 -14.92 -9.75
CA ASP A 141 9.94 -16.32 -9.50
C ASP A 141 9.56 -16.54 -8.03
N LYS A 142 10.35 -16.01 -7.10
CA LYS A 142 10.02 -16.10 -5.67
C LYS A 142 8.80 -15.28 -5.34
N GLU A 143 8.66 -14.09 -5.93
CA GLU A 143 7.53 -13.21 -5.64
C GLU A 143 6.18 -13.81 -6.10
N PHE A 144 6.11 -14.36 -7.31
CA PHE A 144 4.88 -14.96 -7.84
C PHE A 144 4.56 -16.32 -7.19
N ASN A 145 5.58 -17.12 -6.84
CA ASN A 145 5.34 -18.34 -6.07
C ASN A 145 4.79 -18.07 -4.67
N ASN A 146 4.98 -16.86 -4.13
CA ASN A 146 4.45 -16.42 -2.84
C ASN A 146 3.37 -15.33 -3.00
N ILE A 147 2.60 -15.35 -4.09
CA ILE A 147 1.71 -14.24 -4.46
C ILE A 147 0.69 -13.89 -3.38
N ASP A 148 0.11 -14.87 -2.67
CA ASP A 148 -0.84 -14.63 -1.57
C ASP A 148 -0.23 -13.73 -0.50
N ARG A 149 0.98 -14.09 -0.06
CA ARG A 149 1.76 -13.37 0.94
C ARG A 149 2.14 -11.98 0.45
N ASN A 150 2.54 -11.85 -0.82
CA ASN A 150 3.06 -10.61 -1.37
C ASN A 150 1.97 -9.59 -1.68
N ILE A 151 0.84 -10.02 -2.23
CA ILE A 151 -0.34 -9.15 -2.41
C ILE A 151 -0.89 -8.72 -1.05
N GLY A 152 -0.98 -9.63 -0.07
CA GLY A 152 -1.39 -9.29 1.29
C GLY A 152 -0.47 -8.28 1.99
N ARG A 153 0.79 -8.16 1.56
CA ARG A 153 1.81 -7.24 2.11
C ARG A 153 2.02 -5.97 1.31
N ASN A 154 1.51 -5.94 0.08
CA ASN A 154 1.60 -4.79 -0.79
C ASN A 154 0.78 -3.65 -0.19
N LEU A 155 1.43 -2.50 0.03
CA LEU A 155 0.83 -1.40 0.76
C LEU A 155 -0.40 -0.82 0.03
N LEU A 156 -0.41 -0.77 -1.30
CA LEU A 156 -1.56 -0.26 -2.05
C LEU A 156 -2.81 -1.15 -1.86
N TYR A 157 -2.62 -2.47 -1.96
CA TYR A 157 -3.68 -3.44 -1.66
C TYR A 157 -4.12 -3.33 -0.20
N GLN A 158 -3.18 -3.18 0.73
CA GLN A 158 -3.49 -2.99 2.13
C GLN A 158 -4.26 -1.70 2.43
N ILE A 159 -3.99 -0.63 1.69
CA ILE A 159 -4.69 0.66 1.78
C ILE A 159 -6.12 0.50 1.26
N MET A 160 -6.31 -0.17 0.12
CA MET A 160 -7.64 -0.39 -0.48
C MET A 160 -8.51 -1.37 0.32
N PHE A 161 -7.90 -2.44 0.84
CA PHE A 161 -8.56 -3.51 1.60
C PHE A 161 -8.21 -3.39 3.09
N TYR A 162 -8.47 -2.20 3.63
CA TYR A 162 -8.15 -1.87 5.00
C TYR A 162 -9.23 -2.42 5.94
N PRO A 163 -8.87 -3.19 7.00
CA PRO A 163 -9.85 -3.88 7.81
C PRO A 163 -10.48 -2.96 8.85
N LEU A 164 -11.51 -2.22 8.43
CA LEU A 164 -12.31 -1.39 9.32
C LEU A 164 -13.42 -2.23 9.95
N PRO A 165 -13.62 -2.17 11.28
CA PRO A 165 -14.69 -2.92 11.93
C PRO A 165 -16.06 -2.34 11.61
N VAL A 166 -17.11 -3.11 11.92
CA VAL A 166 -18.49 -2.63 11.86
C VAL A 166 -18.74 -1.72 13.06
N PHE A 167 -19.18 -0.48 12.81
CA PHE A 167 -19.37 0.51 13.87
C PHE A 167 -20.73 0.39 14.54
N ALA A 168 -20.75 0.48 15.87
CA ALA A 168 -21.95 0.34 16.70
C ALA A 168 -22.47 1.67 17.28
N GLY A 169 -21.94 2.82 16.83
CA GLY A 169 -22.34 4.18 17.24
C GLY A 169 -21.25 4.97 17.96
N GLY A 170 -21.37 6.31 17.96
CA GLY A 170 -20.44 7.26 18.60
C GLY A 170 -19.08 7.37 17.91
N SER A 171 -18.36 8.48 18.13
CA SER A 171 -16.95 8.57 17.72
C SER A 171 -16.14 7.49 18.42
N PHE A 172 -15.57 6.57 17.66
CA PHE A 172 -14.91 5.38 18.18
C PHE A 172 -13.42 5.39 17.82
N THR A 173 -12.58 5.10 18.80
CA THR A 173 -11.15 4.84 18.61
C THR A 173 -10.88 3.38 18.94
N ASP A 174 -10.26 2.65 18.02
CA ASP A 174 -9.87 1.25 18.25
C ASP A 174 -8.52 0.93 17.62
N GLU A 175 -7.90 -0.13 18.12
CA GLU A 175 -6.70 -0.69 17.55
C GLU A 175 -7.03 -1.68 16.43
N ILE A 176 -6.22 -1.66 15.38
CA ILE A 176 -6.31 -2.61 14.28
C ILE A 176 -5.27 -3.71 14.50
N PRO A 177 -5.58 -4.98 14.17
CA PRO A 177 -4.63 -6.07 14.23
C PRO A 177 -3.30 -5.71 13.56
N VAL A 178 -2.20 -6.20 14.13
CA VAL A 178 -0.86 -5.95 13.60
C VAL A 178 -0.78 -6.40 12.14
N ARG A 179 -0.24 -5.53 11.29
CA ARG A 179 -0.07 -5.79 9.86
C ARG A 179 1.40 -5.82 9.50
N THR A 180 1.72 -6.56 8.45
CA THR A 180 3.08 -6.67 7.93
C THR A 180 3.17 -6.01 6.56
N THR A 181 4.18 -5.18 6.33
CA THR A 181 4.52 -4.67 5.00
C THR A 181 5.99 -4.92 4.69
N LEU A 182 6.44 -4.63 3.47
CA LEU A 182 7.84 -4.73 3.08
C LEU A 182 8.54 -3.39 3.33
N SER A 183 9.75 -3.45 3.89
CA SER A 183 10.60 -2.28 4.05
C SER A 183 11.08 -1.78 2.69
N THR A 184 10.99 -0.46 2.49
CA THR A 184 11.56 0.19 1.31
C THR A 184 13.06 0.46 1.52
N LEU A 185 13.45 0.83 2.74
CA LEU A 185 14.83 1.15 3.07
C LEU A 185 15.70 -0.08 3.36
N PHE A 186 15.11 -1.22 3.72
CA PHE A 186 15.76 -2.52 3.87
C PHE A 186 15.12 -3.55 2.93
N PRO A 187 15.48 -3.58 1.63
CA PRO A 187 14.88 -4.49 0.67
C PRO A 187 14.94 -5.96 1.13
N GLY A 188 13.78 -6.63 1.11
CA GLY A 188 13.61 -8.02 1.55
C GLY A 188 13.23 -8.18 3.02
N GLU A 189 13.29 -7.11 3.82
CA GLU A 189 12.86 -7.13 5.22
C GLU A 189 11.37 -6.81 5.37
N GLU A 190 10.75 -7.43 6.37
CA GLU A 190 9.35 -7.22 6.73
C GLU A 190 9.22 -6.32 7.93
N LEU A 191 8.21 -5.45 7.91
CA LEU A 191 7.91 -4.50 8.98
C LEU A 191 6.53 -4.80 9.54
N ASN A 192 6.46 -5.09 10.83
CA ASN A 192 5.19 -5.11 11.53
C ASN A 192 4.83 -3.72 12.03
N TYR A 193 3.60 -3.30 11.81
CA TYR A 193 3.06 -2.04 12.30
C TYR A 193 1.67 -2.25 12.89
N SER A 194 1.33 -1.42 13.87
CA SER A 194 -0.04 -1.28 14.36
C SER A 194 -0.58 0.09 14.03
N SER A 195 -1.87 0.16 13.84
CA SER A 195 -2.59 1.41 13.63
C SER A 195 -3.77 1.51 14.57
N ALA A 196 -4.16 2.74 14.85
CA ALA A 196 -5.43 3.08 15.43
C ALA A 196 -6.18 3.98 14.46
N TYR A 197 -7.50 3.99 14.56
CA TYR A 197 -8.33 4.88 13.75
C TYR A 197 -9.27 5.72 14.60
N ARG A 198 -9.80 6.78 14.00
CA ARG A 198 -10.94 7.55 14.47
C ARG A 198 -11.91 7.75 13.34
N ILE A 199 -13.19 7.55 13.59
CA ILE A 199 -14.26 7.77 12.60
C ILE A 199 -15.21 8.88 13.06
N TYR A 200 -15.66 9.68 12.10
CA TYR A 200 -16.67 10.72 12.28
C TYR A 200 -17.61 10.76 11.07
N GLY A 201 -18.87 11.14 11.32
CA GLY A 201 -19.79 11.53 10.24
C GLY A 201 -19.34 12.85 9.62
N ASN A 202 -19.62 13.04 8.34
CA ASN A 202 -19.42 14.33 7.68
C ASN A 202 -20.76 15.06 7.47
N GLU A 203 -20.72 16.37 7.27
CA GLU A 203 -21.92 17.22 7.10
C GLU A 203 -22.77 16.80 5.89
N GLU A 204 -22.15 16.15 4.91
CA GLU A 204 -22.81 15.64 3.70
C GLU A 204 -23.42 14.24 3.89
N GLY A 205 -23.47 13.69 5.11
CA GLY A 205 -24.09 12.40 5.44
C GLY A 205 -23.24 11.16 5.13
N GLY A 206 -22.00 11.33 4.70
CA GLY A 206 -20.98 10.29 4.61
C GLY A 206 -20.12 10.18 5.88
N TYR A 207 -18.95 9.55 5.75
CA TYR A 207 -18.06 9.25 6.88
C TYR A 207 -16.61 9.54 6.52
N THR A 208 -15.82 9.90 7.53
CA THR A 208 -14.38 10.02 7.38
C THR A 208 -13.68 9.23 8.46
N VAL A 209 -12.68 8.45 8.06
CA VAL A 209 -11.84 7.64 8.93
C VAL A 209 -10.42 8.16 8.86
N LYS A 210 -9.88 8.60 9.99
CA LYS A 210 -8.47 8.98 10.17
C LYS A 210 -7.71 7.82 10.80
N LEU A 211 -6.53 7.54 10.29
CA LEU A 211 -5.65 6.45 10.69
C LEU A 211 -4.28 7.00 11.07
N GLU A 212 -3.74 6.49 12.16
CA GLU A 212 -2.35 6.74 12.56
C GLU A 212 -1.73 5.42 12.97
N GLY A 213 -0.50 5.16 12.52
CA GLY A 213 0.18 3.92 12.82
C GLY A 213 1.68 4.07 12.93
N LYS A 214 2.30 3.13 13.64
CA LYS A 214 3.74 3.10 13.87
C LYS A 214 4.25 1.67 13.90
N SER A 215 5.55 1.52 13.66
CA SER A 215 6.21 0.23 13.75
C SER A 215 6.10 -0.39 15.14
N LYS A 216 5.98 -1.72 15.16
CA LYS A 216 6.14 -2.58 16.34
C LYS A 216 7.55 -3.17 16.43
N GLU A 217 8.41 -2.90 15.45
CA GLU A 217 9.77 -3.43 15.41
C GLU A 217 10.67 -2.75 16.43
N SER A 218 11.55 -3.53 17.04
CA SER A 218 12.69 -2.98 17.76
C SER A 218 13.76 -2.58 16.74
N GLN A 219 14.35 -1.40 16.93
CA GLN A 219 15.50 -0.94 16.15
C GLN A 219 16.62 -1.99 16.06
N SER A 220 16.83 -2.76 17.15
CA SER A 220 17.86 -3.80 17.23
C SER A 220 17.75 -4.86 16.12
N ARG A 221 16.55 -5.09 15.58
CA ARG A 221 16.32 -6.02 14.47
C ARG A 221 17.10 -5.63 13.21
N PHE A 222 17.20 -4.33 12.93
CA PHE A 222 17.81 -3.83 11.70
C PHE A 222 19.29 -3.46 11.86
N GLU A 223 19.84 -3.54 13.08
CA GLU A 223 21.21 -3.09 13.34
C GLU A 223 22.26 -3.79 12.50
N ASN A 224 22.15 -5.10 12.31
CA ASN A 224 23.14 -5.87 11.57
C ASN A 224 23.14 -5.47 10.09
N VAL A 225 21.96 -5.44 9.46
CA VAL A 225 21.80 -5.03 8.06
C VAL A 225 22.23 -3.57 7.88
N TYR A 226 21.89 -2.70 8.84
CA TYR A 226 22.30 -1.30 8.84
C TYR A 226 23.84 -1.14 8.87
N LYS A 227 24.51 -1.84 9.80
CA LYS A 227 25.96 -1.82 9.96
C LYS A 227 26.68 -2.30 8.70
N GLU A 228 26.16 -3.34 8.07
CA GLU A 228 26.74 -3.93 6.86
C GLU A 228 26.57 -3.01 5.63
N LYS A 229 25.35 -2.51 5.40
CA LYS A 229 24.98 -1.89 4.12
C LYS A 229 25.01 -0.35 4.13
N TYR A 230 24.80 0.30 5.27
CA TYR A 230 24.51 1.74 5.31
C TYR A 230 25.44 2.55 6.22
N GLN A 231 25.92 1.98 7.33
CA GLN A 231 26.69 2.70 8.36
C GLN A 231 27.93 3.42 7.81
N LYS A 232 28.63 2.81 6.84
CA LYS A 232 29.82 3.43 6.21
C LYS A 232 29.48 4.69 5.43
N THR A 233 28.31 4.72 4.80
CA THR A 233 27.85 5.83 3.94
C THR A 233 27.17 6.91 4.76
N LEU A 234 26.30 6.54 5.69
CA LEU A 234 25.49 7.49 6.47
C LEU A 234 26.27 8.09 7.65
N VAL A 235 27.23 7.33 8.21
CA VAL A 235 28.06 7.68 9.37
C VAL A 235 27.29 7.84 10.69
N ASN A 236 25.99 8.16 10.64
CA ASN A 236 25.10 8.26 11.80
C ASN A 236 24.73 6.87 12.34
N ALA A 237 24.34 6.82 13.61
CA ALA A 237 23.70 5.64 14.18
C ALA A 237 22.34 5.37 13.50
N LEU A 238 21.87 4.14 13.62
CA LEU A 238 20.50 3.80 13.28
C LEU A 238 19.56 4.47 14.30
N GLU A 239 18.51 5.10 13.81
CA GLU A 239 17.39 5.67 14.56
C GLU A 239 16.10 5.30 13.83
N TYR A 240 15.83 4.00 13.75
CA TYR A 240 14.79 3.47 12.86
C TYR A 240 13.40 3.95 13.28
N LYS A 241 12.66 4.56 12.34
CA LYS A 241 11.27 4.96 12.54
C LYS A 241 10.46 4.56 11.31
N TYR A 242 9.25 4.08 11.55
CA TYR A 242 8.26 3.87 10.50
C TYR A 242 6.90 4.32 11.02
N ALA A 243 6.25 5.16 10.23
CA ALA A 243 4.97 5.78 10.55
C ALA A 243 4.05 5.80 9.33
N ILE A 244 2.76 5.67 9.58
CA ILE A 244 1.70 5.82 8.58
C ILE A 244 0.62 6.76 9.09
N GLU A 245 0.03 7.51 8.17
CA GLU A 245 -1.11 8.38 8.41
C GLU A 245 -2.08 8.24 7.24
N GLY A 246 -3.37 8.08 7.50
CA GLY A 246 -4.38 7.88 6.46
C GLY A 246 -5.64 8.67 6.73
N GLU A 247 -6.26 9.18 5.69
CA GLU A 247 -7.59 9.78 5.72
C GLU A 247 -8.44 9.15 4.62
N TYR A 248 -9.53 8.49 5.02
CA TYR A 248 -10.43 7.74 4.15
C TYR A 248 -11.78 8.43 4.19
N ILE A 249 -12.31 8.77 3.03
CA ILE A 249 -13.59 9.44 2.86
C ILE A 249 -14.56 8.46 2.22
N TYR A 250 -15.69 8.25 2.89
CA TYR A 250 -16.80 7.43 2.44
C TYR A 250 -18.01 8.31 2.18
N ASN A 251 -18.76 8.00 1.13
CA ASN A 251 -20.01 8.70 0.84
C ASN A 251 -21.18 8.20 1.72
N GLN A 252 -22.38 8.73 1.48
CA GLN A 252 -23.60 8.36 2.21
C GLN A 252 -23.92 6.85 2.13
N ASP A 253 -23.56 6.20 1.03
CA ASP A 253 -23.73 4.75 0.83
C ASP A 253 -22.60 3.93 1.51
N SER A 254 -21.73 4.57 2.29
CA SER A 254 -20.54 3.96 2.90
C SER A 254 -19.55 3.37 1.88
N VAL A 255 -19.56 3.88 0.64
CA VAL A 255 -18.60 3.49 -0.39
C VAL A 255 -17.39 4.41 -0.35
N LEU A 256 -16.20 3.81 -0.43
CA LEU A 256 -14.93 4.53 -0.44
C LEU A 256 -14.88 5.49 -1.63
N SER A 257 -14.78 6.78 -1.34
CA SER A 257 -14.75 7.86 -2.33
C SER A 257 -13.35 8.42 -2.52
N GLU A 258 -12.55 8.50 -1.45
CA GLU A 258 -11.20 9.03 -1.51
C GLU A 258 -10.33 8.48 -0.37
N VAL A 259 -9.04 8.29 -0.64
CA VAL A 259 -8.01 7.99 0.35
C VAL A 259 -6.82 8.90 0.12
N ILE A 260 -6.34 9.54 1.18
CA ILE A 260 -5.03 10.15 1.23
C ILE A 260 -4.22 9.42 2.29
N PHE A 261 -3.19 8.68 1.88
CA PHE A 261 -2.37 7.87 2.77
C PHE A 261 -0.90 8.26 2.64
N HIS A 262 -0.24 8.48 3.76
CA HIS A 262 1.16 8.81 3.86
C HIS A 262 1.88 7.70 4.62
N MET A 263 3.04 7.31 4.10
CA MET A 263 3.98 6.42 4.78
C MET A 263 5.34 7.09 4.81
N LYS A 264 6.01 6.99 5.96
CA LYS A 264 7.37 7.45 6.17
C LYS A 264 8.19 6.33 6.81
N GLU A 265 9.29 5.97 6.17
CA GLU A 265 10.33 5.11 6.73
C GLU A 265 11.62 5.93 6.86
N GLU A 266 12.31 5.83 8.00
CA GLU A 266 13.49 6.62 8.32
C GLU A 266 14.53 5.70 8.97
N LEU A 267 15.74 5.67 8.41
CA LEU A 267 16.87 5.01 9.07
C LEU A 267 17.53 5.94 10.09
N ASN A 268 17.56 7.23 9.75
CA ASN A 268 17.95 8.37 10.57
C ASN A 268 17.66 9.64 9.76
N GLU A 269 18.01 10.81 10.32
CA GLU A 269 17.84 12.11 9.67
C GLU A 269 18.46 12.23 8.26
N LYS A 270 19.43 11.38 7.90
CA LYS A 270 20.09 11.40 6.58
C LYS A 270 19.46 10.48 5.54
N MET A 271 18.58 9.55 5.91
CA MET A 271 17.96 8.66 4.94
C MET A 271 16.50 8.41 5.30
N ILE A 272 15.63 9.05 4.51
CA ILE A 272 14.19 9.06 4.71
C ILE A 272 13.52 8.70 3.39
N TYR A 273 12.62 7.73 3.45
CA TYR A 273 11.68 7.46 2.37
C TYR A 273 10.29 7.94 2.78
N VAL A 274 9.64 8.68 1.89
CA VAL A 274 8.24 9.09 2.06
C VAL A 274 7.46 8.69 0.82
N CYS A 275 6.28 8.13 1.02
CA CYS A 275 5.34 7.77 -0.03
C CYS A 275 3.96 8.29 0.32
N ARG A 276 3.30 8.94 -0.64
CA ARG A 276 1.92 9.39 -0.56
C ARG A 276 1.11 8.67 -1.61
N TYR A 277 0.03 8.03 -1.19
CA TYR A 277 -1.01 7.48 -2.04
C TYR A 277 -2.20 8.43 -2.00
N HIS A 278 -2.72 8.76 -3.17
CA HIS A 278 -3.96 9.49 -3.33
C HIS A 278 -4.86 8.68 -4.25
N ILE A 279 -5.89 8.08 -3.68
CA ILE A 279 -6.82 7.19 -4.38
C ILE A 279 -8.17 7.88 -4.40
N ARG A 280 -8.82 7.98 -5.55
CA ARG A 280 -10.10 8.67 -5.69
C ARG A 280 -11.04 7.87 -6.58
N LEU A 281 -12.27 7.70 -6.13
CA LEU A 281 -13.33 7.14 -6.95
C LEU A 281 -13.61 8.06 -8.14
N ASN A 282 -13.56 7.51 -9.34
CA ASN A 282 -13.93 8.19 -10.56
C ASN A 282 -15.45 8.42 -10.54
N LYS A 283 -15.86 9.69 -10.48
CA LYS A 283 -17.26 10.08 -10.63
C LYS A 283 -17.65 9.81 -12.09
N LYS A 284 -18.41 8.74 -12.34
CA LYS A 284 -19.14 8.53 -13.60
C LYS A 284 -20.60 8.90 -13.40
#